data_AF-A0A3P6DX54-F1
#
_entry.id   AF-A0A3P6DX54-F1
#
_cell.length_a   1.000
_cell.length_b   1.000
_cell.length_c   1.000
_cell.angle_alpha   90.00
_cell.angle_beta   90.00
_cell.angle_gamma   90.00
#
_symmetry.space_group_name_H-M   'P 1'
#
loop_
_entity.id
_entity.type
_entity.pdbx_description
1 polymer ?
#
loop_
_entity_poly.entity_id
_entity_poly.type
_entity_poly.pdbx_seq_one_letter_code
_entity_poly.pdbx_strand_id
1 'polypeptide(L)'
;MFFRPKLSAHHKANSASGMHVNDECKVKFMELKAKRTYRYIVFKIDEKAQEVQIEKLGNPEETYDDFENSIPENECRYAIYDFDFTTEDNCQKSKIYFIAWSPDTSRVRSKMLYASSKDRFKREMDGIQVELQATDPSEMSLDIIKERALSKLFSFSRMETVGKAQLSVIEAWKEEKMTKVTSKTQKKLHEISGWENKKTRKIESQIASLQRKMDSEKMEETEKLRSKKAAVHAKAQEKKAKVQTRRAQEILHAEEEAVRLQATGQIPNKSSCSCF
;
A
#
# COMPACT_ATOMS: atom_id res chain seq x y z
N MET A 1 66.62 -73.28 8.23
CA MET A 1 65.23 -73.42 7.77
C MET A 1 64.40 -72.32 8.40
N PHE A 2 63.71 -71.53 7.58
CA PHE A 2 62.96 -70.35 7.96
C PHE A 2 61.75 -70.69 8.84
N PHE A 3 61.66 -70.08 10.02
CA PHE A 3 60.48 -70.04 10.86
C PHE A 3 59.75 -68.69 10.68
N ARG A 4 58.52 -68.72 10.17
CA ARG A 4 57.41 -67.81 10.54
C ARG A 4 56.54 -68.57 11.57
N PRO A 5 55.61 -67.97 12.37
CA PRO A 5 54.91 -66.67 12.25
C PRO A 5 54.77 -65.91 13.61
N LYS A 6 54.20 -64.69 13.71
CA LYS A 6 52.75 -64.38 13.87
C LYS A 6 52.56 -62.85 13.82
N LEU A 7 51.78 -62.34 12.87
CA LEU A 7 50.37 -61.93 13.03
C LEU A 7 50.18 -60.74 13.98
N SER A 8 50.19 -59.56 13.37
CA SER A 8 49.68 -58.29 13.89
C SER A 8 48.28 -58.47 14.45
N ALA A 9 48.13 -58.33 15.76
CA ALA A 9 46.84 -58.20 16.40
C ALA A 9 46.20 -56.88 15.97
N HIS A 10 45.17 -56.96 15.14
CA HIS A 10 44.19 -55.89 14.98
C HIS A 10 43.66 -55.52 16.36
N HIS A 11 44.03 -54.36 16.87
CA HIS A 11 43.20 -53.64 17.82
C HIS A 11 41.85 -53.41 17.12
N LYS A 12 40.83 -54.17 17.51
CA LYS A 12 39.45 -53.73 17.32
C LYS A 12 39.29 -52.47 18.16
N ALA A 13 39.53 -51.32 17.54
CA ALA A 13 38.91 -50.09 17.99
C ALA A 13 37.41 -50.39 18.06
N ASN A 14 36.84 -50.24 19.25
CA ASN A 14 35.41 -50.33 19.47
C ASN A 14 34.81 -49.09 18.79
N SER A 15 34.65 -49.16 17.47
CA SER A 15 34.03 -48.12 16.66
C SER A 15 32.64 -47.88 17.23
N ALA A 16 32.41 -46.65 17.67
CA ALA A 16 31.20 -46.17 18.32
C ALA A 16 29.95 -46.79 17.66
N SER A 17 29.30 -47.71 18.36
CA SER A 17 28.04 -48.32 17.94
C SER A 17 26.94 -47.27 18.08
N GLY A 18 26.77 -46.44 17.04
CA GLY A 18 25.61 -45.56 16.93
C GLY A 18 24.36 -46.40 16.76
N MET A 19 23.33 -46.14 17.58
CA MET A 19 22.06 -46.86 17.49
C MET A 19 21.43 -46.68 16.11
N HIS A 20 20.99 -47.78 15.50
CA HIS A 20 20.25 -47.75 14.24
C HIS A 20 18.95 -46.95 14.43
N VAL A 21 18.45 -46.25 13.41
CA VAL A 21 17.16 -45.54 13.53
C VAL A 21 16.19 -46.29 12.65
N ASN A 22 15.17 -46.91 13.25
CA ASN A 22 14.17 -47.65 12.52
C ASN A 22 13.48 -46.71 11.50
N ASP A 23 13.32 -47.15 10.26
CA ASP A 23 12.78 -46.34 9.18
C ASP A 23 11.34 -45.87 9.46
N GLU A 24 10.57 -46.62 10.26
CA GLU A 24 9.23 -46.19 10.71
C GLU A 24 9.30 -44.85 11.46
N CYS A 25 10.36 -44.61 12.23
CA CYS A 25 10.57 -43.33 12.93
C CYS A 25 10.61 -42.16 11.94
N LYS A 26 11.26 -42.35 10.78
CA LYS A 26 11.41 -41.31 9.75
C LYS A 26 10.10 -41.06 9.03
N VAL A 27 9.35 -42.13 8.72
CA VAL A 27 8.03 -42.04 8.10
C VAL A 27 7.08 -41.26 9.01
N LYS A 28 7.00 -41.61 10.31
CA LYS A 28 6.13 -40.91 11.26
C LYS A 28 6.54 -39.46 11.51
N PHE A 29 7.85 -39.18 11.53
CA PHE A 29 8.34 -37.81 11.58
C PHE A 29 7.94 -36.99 10.34
N MET A 30 8.04 -37.57 9.14
CA MET A 30 7.58 -36.92 7.91
C MET A 30 6.07 -36.67 7.92
N GLU A 31 5.27 -37.60 8.44
CA GLU A 31 3.82 -37.42 8.61
C GLU A 31 3.50 -36.27 9.57
N LEU A 32 4.20 -36.18 10.71
CA LEU A 32 4.09 -35.05 11.65
C LEU A 32 4.45 -33.73 10.96
N LYS A 33 5.60 -33.66 10.28
CA LYS A 33 6.08 -32.43 9.63
C LYS A 33 5.18 -31.95 8.49
N ALA A 34 4.72 -32.86 7.63
CA ALA A 34 4.01 -32.50 6.40
C ALA A 34 2.50 -32.39 6.59
N LYS A 35 1.90 -33.29 7.38
CA LYS A 35 0.45 -33.41 7.53
C LYS A 35 -0.05 -32.98 8.90
N ARG A 36 0.85 -32.74 9.88
CA ARG A 36 0.51 -32.45 11.29
C ARG A 36 -0.44 -33.49 11.89
N THR A 37 -0.26 -34.76 11.52
CA THR A 37 -1.08 -35.88 11.99
C THR A 37 -0.83 -36.26 13.44
N TYR A 38 0.28 -35.79 14.02
CA TYR A 38 0.70 -36.10 15.37
C TYR A 38 1.13 -34.82 16.07
N ARG A 39 0.73 -34.65 17.34
CA ARG A 39 1.19 -33.53 18.15
C ARG A 39 2.61 -33.76 18.65
N TYR A 40 2.91 -35.00 19.01
CA TYR A 40 4.22 -35.43 19.45
C TYR A 40 4.49 -36.89 19.09
N ILE A 41 5.77 -37.26 19.08
CA ILE A 41 6.24 -38.62 18.92
C ILE A 41 7.30 -38.88 19.96
N VAL A 42 7.12 -39.92 20.78
CA VAL A 42 8.12 -40.38 21.76
C VAL A 42 8.84 -41.58 21.19
N PHE A 43 10.16 -41.58 21.30
CA PHE A 43 11.05 -42.64 20.87
C PHE A 43 11.86 -43.18 22.03
N LYS A 44 12.09 -44.49 22.00
CA LYS A 44 12.95 -45.19 22.94
C LYS A 44 14.08 -45.91 22.20
N ILE A 45 15.21 -45.99 22.87
CA ILE A 45 16.36 -46.76 22.44
C ILE A 45 16.22 -48.18 23.01
N ASP A 46 16.14 -49.18 22.13
CA ASP A 46 16.17 -50.58 22.52
C ASP A 46 17.61 -51.10 22.56
N GLU A 47 18.17 -51.24 23.76
CA GLU A 47 19.55 -51.71 23.93
C GLU A 47 19.77 -53.12 23.35
N LYS A 48 18.75 -53.99 23.32
CA LYS A 48 18.89 -55.37 22.83
C LYS A 48 18.91 -55.41 21.30
N ALA A 49 18.02 -54.64 20.68
CA ALA A 49 17.92 -54.56 19.22
C ALA A 49 18.93 -53.59 18.59
N GLN A 50 19.66 -52.80 19.41
CA GLN A 50 20.64 -51.80 18.93
C GLN A 50 20.00 -50.74 18.01
N GLU A 51 18.72 -50.41 18.23
CA GLU A 51 17.95 -49.46 17.42
C GLU A 51 17.08 -48.48 18.24
N VAL A 52 16.70 -47.38 17.59
CA VAL A 52 15.70 -46.42 18.05
C VAL A 52 14.36 -46.79 17.42
N GLN A 53 13.34 -46.96 18.27
CA GLN A 53 11.98 -47.29 17.88
C GLN A 53 10.98 -46.30 18.46
N ILE A 54 9.80 -46.23 17.87
CA ILE A 54 8.69 -45.41 18.38
C ILE A 54 8.13 -46.09 19.64
N GLU A 55 7.92 -45.31 20.68
CA GLU A 55 7.25 -45.74 21.90
C GLU A 55 5.79 -45.28 21.92
N LYS A 56 5.53 -44.02 21.56
CA LYS A 56 4.18 -43.45 21.54
C LYS A 56 4.03 -42.44 20.41
N LEU A 57 2.86 -42.48 19.76
CA LEU A 57 2.38 -41.44 18.85
C LEU A 57 1.27 -40.67 19.55
N GLY A 58 1.46 -39.37 19.73
CA GLY A 58 0.46 -38.48 20.32
C GLY A 58 -0.50 -37.95 19.26
N ASN A 59 -1.80 -38.13 19.47
CA ASN A 59 -2.82 -37.61 18.56
C ASN A 59 -2.81 -36.07 18.53
N PRO A 60 -3.33 -35.42 17.47
CA PRO A 60 -3.41 -33.96 17.39
C PRO A 60 -4.23 -33.31 18.51
N GLU A 61 -5.16 -34.06 19.11
CA GLU A 61 -6.04 -33.61 20.19
C GLU A 61 -5.42 -33.77 21.59
N GLU A 62 -4.30 -34.50 21.69
CA GLU A 62 -3.61 -34.67 22.98
C GLU A 62 -2.89 -33.39 23.40
N THR A 63 -2.98 -33.11 24.70
CA THR A 63 -2.43 -31.90 25.30
C THR A 63 -0.95 -32.04 25.63
N TYR A 64 -0.35 -30.94 26.10
CA TYR A 64 1.03 -30.97 26.58
C TYR A 64 1.19 -31.87 27.82
N ASP A 65 0.21 -31.87 28.71
CA ASP A 65 0.24 -32.69 29.92
C ASP A 65 0.19 -34.18 29.57
N ASP A 66 -0.55 -34.57 28.52
CA ASP A 66 -0.58 -35.95 28.00
C ASP A 66 0.79 -36.39 27.44
N PHE A 67 1.52 -35.45 26.85
CA PHE A 67 2.88 -35.64 26.38
C PHE A 67 3.84 -35.84 27.56
N GLU A 68 3.79 -34.97 28.57
CA GLU A 68 4.64 -35.06 29.76
C GLU A 68 4.41 -36.39 30.51
N ASN A 69 3.15 -36.78 30.69
CA ASN A 69 2.77 -38.06 31.29
C ASN A 69 3.22 -39.29 30.47
N SER A 70 3.54 -39.13 29.19
CA SER A 70 4.04 -40.21 28.35
C SER A 70 5.54 -40.48 28.52
N ILE A 71 6.26 -39.57 29.18
CA ILE A 71 7.69 -39.67 29.38
C ILE A 71 7.96 -40.19 30.81
N PRO A 72 8.71 -41.30 30.96
CA PRO A 72 9.01 -41.86 32.27
C PRO A 72 10.05 -41.03 33.04
N GLU A 73 9.84 -40.84 34.34
CA GLU A 73 10.73 -40.08 35.22
C GLU A 73 12.11 -40.74 35.43
N ASN A 74 12.23 -42.06 35.22
CA ASN A 74 13.43 -42.83 35.55
C ASN A 74 14.22 -43.35 34.33
N GLU A 75 13.75 -43.07 33.12
CA GLU A 75 14.39 -43.55 31.89
C GLU A 75 14.53 -42.41 30.88
N CYS A 76 15.59 -42.48 30.07
CA CYS A 76 15.79 -41.51 28.99
C CYS A 76 14.81 -41.77 27.85
N ARG A 77 14.40 -40.70 27.15
CA ARG A 77 13.58 -40.76 25.93
C ARG A 77 13.98 -39.65 24.96
N TYR A 78 13.71 -39.87 23.68
CA TYR A 78 13.63 -38.76 22.74
C TYR A 78 12.18 -38.43 22.48
N ALA A 79 11.88 -37.17 22.29
CA ALA A 79 10.59 -36.73 21.82
C ALA A 79 10.73 -35.71 20.71
N ILE A 80 9.80 -35.75 19.78
CA ILE A 80 9.59 -34.68 18.81
C ILE A 80 8.21 -34.11 19.09
N TYR A 81 8.14 -32.80 19.29
CA TYR A 81 6.91 -32.10 19.65
C TYR A 81 6.68 -30.94 18.67
N ASP A 82 5.52 -30.89 18.01
CA ASP A 82 5.13 -29.74 17.18
C ASP A 82 4.42 -28.71 18.06
N PHE A 83 5.13 -27.66 18.41
CA PHE A 83 4.60 -26.57 19.22
C PHE A 83 4.03 -25.49 18.31
N ASP A 84 2.70 -25.38 18.29
CA ASP A 84 2.02 -24.24 17.71
C ASP A 84 1.95 -23.07 18.70
N PHE A 85 2.11 -21.87 18.17
CA PHE A 85 1.93 -20.64 18.92
C PHE A 85 1.37 -19.55 18.02
N THR A 86 0.57 -18.68 18.60
CA THR A 86 0.05 -17.51 17.92
C THR A 86 0.95 -16.33 18.24
N THR A 87 1.48 -15.67 17.20
CA THR A 87 2.28 -14.45 17.36
C THR A 87 1.35 -13.25 17.61
N GLU A 88 1.88 -12.14 18.12
CA GLU A 88 1.14 -10.88 18.37
C GLU A 88 0.36 -10.38 17.15
N ASP A 89 0.85 -10.65 15.93
CA ASP A 89 0.17 -10.34 14.66
C ASP A 89 -0.98 -11.30 14.31
N ASN A 90 -1.47 -12.10 15.27
CA ASN A 90 -2.48 -13.14 15.10
C ASN A 90 -2.14 -14.17 14.00
N CYS A 91 -0.84 -14.32 13.68
CA CYS A 91 -0.34 -15.32 12.75
C CYS A 91 -0.01 -16.61 13.50
N GLN A 92 -0.68 -17.70 13.11
CA GLN A 92 -0.38 -19.03 13.61
C GLN A 92 0.93 -19.51 13.01
N LYS A 93 1.90 -19.82 13.88
CA LYS A 93 3.18 -20.43 13.50
C LYS A 93 3.35 -21.71 14.30
N SER A 94 4.11 -22.66 13.77
CA SER A 94 4.54 -23.82 14.54
C SER A 94 6.04 -24.02 14.43
N LYS A 95 6.60 -24.64 15.47
CA LYS A 95 8.00 -25.02 15.54
C LYS A 95 8.13 -26.46 16.00
N ILE A 96 8.93 -27.23 15.27
CA ILE A 96 9.25 -28.61 15.62
C ILE A 96 10.42 -28.62 16.61
N TYR A 97 10.12 -29.08 17.83
CA TYR A 97 11.08 -29.30 18.91
C TYR A 97 11.56 -30.73 18.91
N PHE A 98 12.86 -30.90 19.05
CA PHE A 98 13.47 -32.16 19.46
C PHE A 98 13.85 -32.05 20.94
N ILE A 99 13.30 -32.92 21.76
CA ILE A 99 13.51 -32.97 23.20
C ILE A 99 14.28 -34.24 23.51
N ALA A 100 15.48 -34.08 24.08
CA ALA A 100 16.25 -35.19 24.63
C ALA A 100 16.05 -35.21 26.14
N TRP A 101 15.20 -36.12 26.60
CA TRP A 101 14.90 -36.37 28.00
C TRP A 101 15.91 -37.33 28.60
N SER A 102 16.61 -36.89 29.65
CA SER A 102 17.64 -37.68 30.33
C SER A 102 17.63 -37.37 31.82
N PRO A 103 16.72 -37.97 32.61
CA PRO A 103 16.54 -37.63 34.01
C PRO A 103 17.72 -38.08 34.85
N ASP A 104 18.02 -37.36 35.92
CA ASP A 104 19.19 -37.65 36.75
C ASP A 104 19.13 -39.02 37.44
N THR A 105 17.93 -39.47 37.75
CA THR A 105 17.60 -40.80 38.32
C THR A 105 17.90 -41.96 37.36
N SER A 106 18.04 -41.69 36.06
CA SER A 106 18.32 -42.74 35.07
C SER A 106 19.76 -43.28 35.16
N ARG A 107 19.93 -44.53 34.73
CA ARG A 107 21.23 -45.22 34.78
C ARG A 107 22.28 -44.50 33.93
N VAL A 108 23.49 -44.33 34.47
CA VAL A 108 24.62 -43.66 33.78
C VAL A 108 24.87 -44.21 32.38
N ARG A 109 24.85 -45.54 32.21
CA ARG A 109 25.01 -46.19 30.91
C ARG A 109 23.93 -45.77 29.90
N SER A 110 22.68 -45.63 30.35
CA SER A 110 21.56 -45.20 29.51
C SER A 110 21.75 -43.74 29.08
N LYS A 111 22.08 -42.84 30.01
CA LYS A 111 22.38 -41.43 29.70
C LYS A 111 23.48 -41.30 28.66
N MET A 112 24.56 -42.07 28.81
CA MET A 112 25.65 -42.11 27.82
C MET A 112 25.17 -42.57 26.44
N LEU A 113 24.36 -43.63 26.39
CA LEU A 113 23.87 -44.20 25.14
C LEU A 113 22.94 -43.24 24.37
N TYR A 114 22.03 -42.57 25.08
CA TYR A 114 21.20 -41.52 24.50
C TYR A 114 22.08 -40.35 24.06
N ALA A 115 22.94 -39.80 24.91
CA ALA A 115 23.83 -38.71 24.53
C ALA A 115 24.67 -39.03 23.27
N SER A 116 25.25 -40.23 23.16
CA SER A 116 26.06 -40.63 22.00
C SER A 116 25.25 -40.89 20.73
N SER A 117 23.99 -41.29 20.85
CA SER A 117 23.13 -41.64 19.71
C SER A 117 22.35 -40.44 19.15
N LYS A 118 22.22 -39.37 19.94
CA LYS A 118 21.44 -38.15 19.64
C LYS A 118 21.76 -37.56 18.27
N ASP A 119 23.03 -37.33 17.96
CA ASP A 119 23.42 -36.64 16.73
C ASP A 119 23.20 -37.49 15.48
N ARG A 120 23.22 -38.83 15.62
CA ARG A 120 22.81 -39.73 14.54
C ARG A 120 21.31 -39.66 14.33
N PHE A 121 20.52 -39.76 15.40
CA PHE A 121 19.06 -39.67 15.34
C PHE A 121 18.59 -38.36 14.69
N LYS A 122 19.12 -37.22 15.15
CA LYS A 122 18.75 -35.90 14.61
C LYS A 122 19.05 -35.74 13.12
N ARG A 123 20.14 -36.33 12.61
CA ARG A 123 20.49 -36.24 11.19
C ARG A 123 19.51 -36.98 10.28
N GLU A 124 18.88 -38.04 10.79
CA GLU A 124 17.82 -38.76 10.06
C GLU A 124 16.49 -38.00 10.08
N MET A 125 16.30 -37.08 11.04
CA MET A 125 15.09 -36.28 11.23
C MET A 125 15.27 -34.85 10.72
N ASP A 126 15.33 -34.70 9.40
CA ASP A 126 15.54 -33.39 8.76
C ASP A 126 14.31 -32.47 8.88
N GLY A 127 14.45 -31.36 9.60
CA GLY A 127 13.37 -30.41 9.86
C GLY A 127 13.20 -30.01 11.32
N ILE A 128 14.01 -30.55 12.24
CA ILE A 128 14.06 -30.09 13.64
C ILE A 128 14.53 -28.63 13.66
N GLN A 129 13.74 -27.74 14.27
CA GLN A 129 14.03 -26.29 14.31
C GLN A 129 14.67 -25.85 15.63
N VAL A 130 14.32 -26.53 16.71
CA VAL A 130 14.81 -26.24 18.06
C VAL A 130 15.16 -27.55 18.77
N GLU A 131 16.30 -27.56 19.43
CA GLU A 131 16.75 -28.66 20.30
C GLU A 131 16.62 -28.22 21.76
N LEU A 132 16.03 -29.09 22.57
CA LEU A 132 15.89 -28.96 24.01
C LEU A 132 16.49 -30.22 24.65
N GLN A 133 17.36 -30.02 25.63
CA GLN A 133 17.80 -31.07 26.53
C GLN A 133 17.16 -30.77 27.87
N ALA A 134 16.54 -31.78 28.47
CA ALA A 134 15.85 -31.67 29.74
C ALA A 134 16.25 -32.84 30.64
N THR A 135 16.60 -32.50 31.87
CA THR A 135 16.99 -33.43 32.94
C THR A 135 15.96 -33.48 34.07
N ASP A 136 15.06 -32.49 34.12
CA ASP A 136 13.96 -32.37 35.07
C ASP A 136 12.69 -31.88 34.36
N PRO A 137 11.48 -32.27 34.78
CA PRO A 137 10.25 -31.87 34.09
C PRO A 137 10.09 -30.34 34.05
N SER A 138 10.62 -29.63 35.06
CA SER A 138 10.63 -28.17 35.11
C SER A 138 11.36 -27.53 33.92
N GLU A 139 12.43 -28.18 33.42
CA GLU A 139 13.22 -27.75 32.25
C GLU A 139 12.49 -27.98 30.93
N MET A 140 11.43 -28.79 30.96
CA MET A 140 10.54 -29.07 29.85
C MET A 140 9.24 -28.27 29.95
N SER A 141 9.09 -27.34 30.90
CA SER A 141 7.84 -26.57 31.02
C SER A 141 7.48 -25.82 29.73
N LEU A 142 6.17 -25.66 29.50
CA LEU A 142 5.63 -24.91 28.35
C LEU A 142 6.23 -23.50 28.23
N ASP A 143 6.58 -22.87 29.35
CA ASP A 143 7.15 -21.54 29.38
C ASP A 143 8.57 -21.50 28.80
N ILE A 144 9.40 -22.52 29.07
CA ILE A 144 10.74 -22.64 28.48
C ILE A 144 10.64 -22.95 26.98
N ILE A 145 9.69 -23.80 26.58
CA ILE A 145 9.44 -24.11 25.16
C ILE A 145 9.00 -22.84 24.42
N LYS A 146 8.08 -22.06 25.00
CA LYS A 146 7.66 -20.74 24.48
C LYS A 146 8.83 -19.78 24.42
N GLU A 147 9.60 -19.64 25.49
CA GLU A 147 10.75 -18.74 25.56
C GLU A 147 11.79 -19.07 24.49
N ARG A 148 12.12 -20.35 24.27
CA ARG A 148 13.05 -20.75 23.19
C ARG A 148 12.44 -20.57 21.80
N ALA A 149 11.11 -20.68 21.67
CA ALA A 149 10.40 -20.34 20.43
C ALA A 149 10.58 -18.86 20.10
N LEU A 150 10.48 -18.00 21.11
CA LEU A 150 10.49 -16.55 20.99
C LEU A 150 11.90 -15.96 21.04
N SER A 151 12.87 -16.62 21.69
CA SER A 151 14.25 -16.12 21.84
C SER A 151 14.98 -16.00 20.50
N LYS A 152 14.73 -16.93 19.57
CA LYS A 152 15.19 -16.81 18.18
C LYS A 152 14.48 -15.68 17.40
N LEU A 153 13.29 -15.24 17.84
CA LEU A 153 12.60 -14.06 17.30
C LEU A 153 13.12 -12.76 17.95
N PHE A 154 13.56 -12.82 19.20
CA PHE A 154 14.14 -11.68 19.94
C PHE A 154 15.56 -11.33 19.48
N SER A 155 16.40 -12.31 19.13
CA SER A 155 17.69 -12.02 18.48
C SER A 155 17.50 -11.37 17.10
N PHE A 156 16.44 -11.77 16.39
CA PHE A 156 16.01 -11.14 15.14
C PHE A 156 15.50 -9.70 15.39
N SER A 157 14.69 -9.45 16.43
CA SER A 157 14.21 -8.08 16.76
C SER A 157 15.29 -7.15 17.33
N ARG A 158 16.31 -7.69 18.03
CA ARG A 158 17.48 -6.92 18.50
C ARG A 158 18.37 -6.46 17.34
N MET A 159 18.57 -7.29 16.30
CA MET A 159 19.22 -6.85 15.07
C MET A 159 18.37 -5.80 14.33
N GLU A 160 17.06 -5.92 14.39
CA GLU A 160 16.12 -4.97 13.78
C GLU A 160 16.12 -3.59 14.48
N THR A 161 16.29 -3.52 15.81
CA THR A 161 16.30 -2.25 16.55
C THR A 161 17.57 -1.43 16.32
N VAL A 162 18.73 -2.07 16.19
CA VAL A 162 19.99 -1.38 15.80
C VAL A 162 19.91 -0.89 14.34
N GLY A 163 19.29 -1.68 13.46
CA GLY A 163 19.00 -1.27 12.07
C GLY A 163 18.01 -0.10 11.98
N LYS A 164 16.93 -0.11 12.77
CA LYS A 164 15.92 0.96 12.82
C LYS A 164 16.51 2.30 13.27
N ALA A 165 17.37 2.31 14.28
CA ALA A 165 18.02 3.54 14.73
C ALA A 165 18.93 4.15 13.64
N GLN A 166 19.77 3.34 13.00
CA GLN A 166 20.62 3.79 11.88
C GLN A 166 19.80 4.26 10.67
N LEU A 167 18.75 3.52 10.30
CA LEU A 167 17.84 3.88 9.21
C LEU A 167 17.11 5.19 9.51
N SER A 168 16.63 5.41 10.73
CA SER A 168 15.93 6.64 11.11
C SER A 168 16.81 7.89 10.96
N VAL A 169 18.11 7.79 11.27
CA VAL A 169 19.07 8.90 11.11
C VAL A 169 19.35 9.17 9.63
N ILE A 170 19.48 8.11 8.82
CA ILE A 170 19.68 8.24 7.37
C ILE A 170 18.44 8.83 6.69
N GLU A 171 17.25 8.41 7.10
CA GLU A 171 15.97 8.94 6.61
C GLU A 171 15.80 10.40 7.01
N ALA A 172 16.04 10.78 8.27
CA ALA A 172 15.99 12.16 8.72
C ALA A 172 17.00 13.05 7.96
N TRP A 173 18.23 12.57 7.73
CA TRP A 173 19.22 13.28 6.93
C TRP A 173 18.78 13.42 5.46
N LYS A 174 18.21 12.36 4.87
CA LYS A 174 17.67 12.38 3.50
C LYS A 174 16.53 13.39 3.39
N GLU A 175 15.60 13.41 4.35
CA GLU A 175 14.49 14.38 4.40
C GLU A 175 14.99 15.82 4.54
N GLU A 176 15.98 16.07 5.40
CA GLU A 176 16.61 17.39 5.53
C GLU A 176 17.26 17.86 4.22
N LYS A 177 17.92 16.95 3.48
CA LYS A 177 18.51 17.27 2.17
C LYS A 177 17.42 17.52 1.12
N MET A 178 16.40 16.68 1.08
CA MET A 178 15.28 16.84 0.15
C MET A 178 14.53 18.14 0.39
N THR A 179 14.29 18.54 1.64
CA THR A 179 13.65 19.82 1.98
C THR A 179 14.50 21.05 1.59
N LYS A 180 15.82 20.96 1.76
CA LYS A 180 16.75 22.01 1.29
C LYS A 180 16.77 22.15 -0.24
N VAL A 181 16.75 21.04 -0.96
CA VAL A 181 16.70 21.06 -2.44
C VAL A 181 15.35 21.59 -2.91
N THR A 182 14.25 21.08 -2.37
CA THR A 182 12.88 21.49 -2.77
C THR A 182 12.62 22.96 -2.48
N SER A 183 13.03 23.50 -1.33
CA SER A 183 12.89 24.93 -1.03
C SER A 183 13.67 25.82 -2.00
N LYS A 184 14.90 25.44 -2.37
CA LYS A 184 15.69 26.14 -3.41
C LYS A 184 14.99 26.12 -4.76
N THR A 185 14.47 24.96 -5.16
CA THR A 185 13.72 24.81 -6.42
C THR A 185 12.43 25.62 -6.41
N GLN A 186 11.65 25.60 -5.33
CA GLN A 186 10.44 26.41 -5.19
C GLN A 186 10.73 27.90 -5.32
N LYS A 187 11.82 28.38 -4.71
CA LYS A 187 12.24 29.77 -4.86
C LYS A 187 12.51 30.13 -6.32
N LYS A 188 13.19 29.26 -7.07
CA LYS A 188 13.44 29.45 -8.50
C LYS A 188 12.17 29.41 -9.35
N LEU A 189 11.25 28.50 -9.04
CA LEU A 189 9.95 28.47 -9.71
C LEU A 189 9.14 29.73 -9.45
N HIS A 190 9.19 30.28 -8.23
CA HIS A 190 8.52 31.53 -7.91
C HIS A 190 9.12 32.73 -8.67
N GLU A 191 10.46 32.78 -8.80
CA GLU A 191 11.15 33.78 -9.63
C GLU A 191 10.71 33.70 -11.10
N ILE A 192 10.64 32.49 -11.66
CA ILE A 192 10.19 32.25 -13.05
C ILE A 192 8.73 32.69 -13.21
N SER A 193 7.83 32.25 -12.32
CA SER A 193 6.42 32.63 -12.37
C SER A 193 6.22 34.14 -12.24
N GLY A 194 6.99 34.82 -11.39
CA GLY A 194 7.00 36.27 -11.28
C GLY A 194 7.40 36.95 -12.59
N TRP A 195 8.43 36.42 -13.26
CA TRP A 195 8.88 36.92 -14.56
C TRP A 195 7.85 36.69 -15.67
N GLU A 196 7.25 35.51 -15.74
CA GLU A 196 6.17 35.18 -16.68
C GLU A 196 4.99 36.13 -16.51
N ASN A 197 4.50 36.31 -15.29
CA ASN A 197 3.40 37.23 -15.00
C ASN A 197 3.70 38.66 -15.43
N LYS A 198 4.95 39.12 -15.26
CA LYS A 198 5.37 40.46 -15.71
C LYS A 198 5.31 40.58 -17.24
N LYS A 199 5.71 39.54 -17.97
CA LYS A 199 5.64 39.50 -19.44
C LYS A 199 4.20 39.40 -19.93
N THR A 200 3.40 38.53 -19.33
CA THR A 200 1.97 38.37 -19.62
C THR A 200 1.21 39.68 -19.42
N ARG A 201 1.36 40.35 -18.29
CA ARG A 201 0.73 41.67 -18.04
C ARG A 201 1.11 42.72 -19.08
N LYS A 202 2.35 42.70 -19.57
CA LYS A 202 2.79 43.64 -20.61
C LYS A 202 2.06 43.38 -21.93
N ILE A 203 1.97 42.11 -22.34
CA ILE A 203 1.24 41.70 -23.53
C ILE A 203 -0.25 42.00 -23.38
N GLU A 204 -0.87 41.62 -22.27
CA GLU A 204 -2.28 41.91 -21.96
C GLU A 204 -2.59 43.41 -22.01
N SER A 205 -1.70 44.25 -21.47
CA SER A 205 -1.88 45.71 -21.53
C SER A 205 -1.87 46.24 -22.98
N GLN A 206 -1.05 45.64 -23.86
CA GLN A 206 -1.02 46.00 -25.27
C GLN A 206 -2.30 45.53 -25.98
N ILE A 207 -2.74 44.30 -25.73
CA ILE A 207 -4.00 43.76 -26.26
C ILE A 207 -5.18 44.67 -25.85
N ALA A 208 -5.28 45.02 -24.56
CA ALA A 208 -6.34 45.90 -24.07
C ALA A 208 -6.26 47.31 -24.70
N SER A 209 -5.06 47.84 -24.94
CA SER A 209 -4.90 49.13 -25.61
C SER A 209 -5.37 49.09 -27.07
N LEU A 210 -5.11 47.99 -27.78
CA LEU A 210 -5.56 47.78 -29.16
C LEU A 210 -7.08 47.60 -29.21
N GLN A 211 -7.64 46.82 -28.29
CA GLN A 211 -9.08 46.62 -28.18
C GLN A 211 -9.82 47.95 -27.97
N ARG A 212 -9.34 48.81 -27.06
CA ARG A 212 -9.91 50.15 -26.83
C ARG A 212 -9.89 51.02 -28.08
N LYS A 213 -8.81 50.97 -28.87
CA LYS A 213 -8.71 51.71 -30.13
C LYS A 213 -9.74 51.22 -31.13
N MET A 214 -9.80 49.91 -31.35
CA MET A 214 -10.81 49.30 -32.21
C MET A 214 -12.24 49.67 -31.79
N ASP A 215 -12.54 49.66 -30.50
CA ASP A 215 -13.87 49.99 -29.99
C ASP A 215 -14.17 51.49 -30.16
N SER A 216 -13.19 52.38 -29.97
CA SER A 216 -13.36 53.82 -30.22
C SER A 216 -13.60 54.14 -31.69
N GLU A 217 -12.88 53.49 -32.61
CA GLU A 217 -13.04 53.67 -34.05
C GLU A 217 -14.41 53.17 -34.53
N LYS A 218 -14.83 52.00 -34.03
CA LYS A 218 -16.18 51.47 -34.29
C LYS A 218 -17.27 52.39 -33.76
N MET A 219 -17.10 52.95 -32.57
CA MET A 219 -18.07 53.92 -32.01
C MET A 219 -18.14 55.20 -32.85
N GLU A 220 -17.01 55.74 -33.31
CA GLU A 220 -16.99 56.93 -34.16
C GLU A 220 -17.67 56.67 -35.52
N GLU A 221 -17.40 55.53 -36.15
CA GLU A 221 -18.02 55.17 -37.42
C GLU A 221 -19.54 54.95 -37.29
N THR A 222 -19.96 54.25 -36.23
CA THR A 222 -21.39 54.03 -35.95
C THR A 222 -22.13 55.33 -35.62
N GLU A 223 -21.50 56.26 -34.90
CA GLU A 223 -22.06 57.59 -34.64
C GLU A 223 -22.18 58.42 -35.92
N LYS A 224 -21.17 58.39 -36.80
CA LYS A 224 -21.23 59.04 -38.13
C LYS A 224 -22.40 58.49 -38.95
N LEU A 225 -22.57 57.17 -38.99
CA LEU A 225 -23.70 56.54 -39.70
C LEU A 225 -25.04 56.92 -39.06
N ARG A 226 -25.13 56.96 -37.73
CA ARG A 226 -26.32 57.40 -36.99
C ARG A 226 -26.67 58.85 -37.28
N SER A 227 -25.68 59.75 -37.32
CA SER A 227 -25.85 61.17 -37.67
C SER A 227 -26.34 61.34 -39.11
N LYS A 228 -25.74 60.63 -40.07
CA LYS A 228 -26.23 60.61 -41.47
C LYS A 228 -27.67 60.15 -41.55
N LYS A 229 -28.03 59.06 -40.86
CA LYS A 229 -29.41 58.57 -40.77
C LYS A 229 -30.35 59.63 -40.20
N ALA A 230 -29.96 60.30 -39.11
CA ALA A 230 -30.75 61.37 -38.50
C ALA A 230 -30.95 62.57 -39.44
N ALA A 231 -29.92 62.99 -40.17
CA ALA A 231 -30.01 64.07 -41.15
C ALA A 231 -30.97 63.74 -42.30
N VAL A 232 -30.98 62.48 -42.77
CA VAL A 232 -31.96 62.02 -43.75
C VAL A 232 -33.38 62.09 -43.19
N HIS A 233 -33.59 61.64 -41.94
CA HIS A 233 -34.89 61.75 -41.29
C HIS A 233 -35.32 63.21 -41.11
N ALA A 234 -34.43 64.10 -40.69
CA ALA A 234 -34.73 65.52 -40.52
C ALA A 234 -35.13 66.17 -41.85
N LYS A 235 -34.38 65.93 -42.94
CA LYS A 235 -34.73 66.41 -44.29
C LYS A 235 -36.08 65.87 -44.75
N ALA A 236 -36.38 64.60 -44.46
CA ALA A 236 -37.69 64.03 -44.77
C ALA A 236 -38.82 64.71 -43.98
N GLN A 237 -38.61 65.02 -42.69
CA GLN A 237 -39.58 65.72 -41.86
C GLN A 237 -39.78 67.17 -42.31
N GLU A 238 -38.72 67.88 -42.70
CA GLU A 238 -38.82 69.23 -43.26
C GLU A 238 -39.66 69.25 -44.54
N LYS A 239 -39.43 68.29 -45.46
CA LYS A 239 -40.26 68.13 -46.66
C LYS A 239 -41.72 67.86 -46.32
N LYS A 240 -42.00 66.99 -45.34
CA LYS A 240 -43.36 66.71 -44.87
C LYS A 240 -44.02 67.96 -44.27
N ALA A 241 -43.31 68.71 -43.43
CA ALA A 241 -43.81 69.95 -42.83
C ALA A 241 -44.10 71.04 -43.89
N LYS A 242 -43.25 71.16 -44.92
CA LYS A 242 -43.50 72.06 -46.07
C LYS A 242 -44.79 71.70 -46.81
N VAL A 243 -45.02 70.42 -47.09
CA VAL A 243 -46.26 69.96 -47.72
C VAL A 243 -47.48 70.26 -46.83
N GLN A 244 -47.38 70.01 -45.53
CA GLN A 244 -48.46 70.30 -44.58
C GLN A 244 -48.76 71.80 -44.46
N THR A 245 -47.73 72.64 -44.44
CA THR A 245 -47.87 74.11 -44.39
C THR A 245 -48.55 74.62 -45.67
N ARG A 246 -48.11 74.14 -46.83
CA ARG A 246 -48.73 74.49 -48.12
C ARG A 246 -50.20 74.08 -48.16
N ARG A 247 -50.52 72.85 -47.72
CA ARG A 247 -51.90 72.38 -47.60
C ARG A 247 -52.74 73.28 -46.67
N ALA A 248 -52.19 73.68 -45.52
CA ALA A 248 -52.89 74.57 -44.59
C ALA A 248 -53.14 75.96 -45.20
N GLN A 249 -52.19 76.52 -45.95
CA GLN A 249 -52.36 77.78 -46.67
C GLN A 249 -53.43 77.67 -47.76
N GLU A 250 -53.42 76.59 -48.55
CA GLU A 250 -54.43 76.33 -49.58
C GLU A 250 -55.84 76.19 -48.98
N ILE A 251 -55.97 75.53 -47.81
CA ILE A 251 -57.24 75.42 -47.07
C ILE A 251 -57.70 76.80 -46.56
N LEU A 252 -56.82 77.56 -45.89
CA LEU A 252 -57.17 78.89 -45.37
C LEU A 252 -57.60 79.85 -46.49
N HIS A 253 -56.88 79.86 -47.63
CA HIS A 253 -57.26 80.65 -48.79
C HIS A 253 -58.64 80.24 -49.33
N ALA A 254 -58.92 78.93 -49.42
CA ALA A 254 -60.23 78.44 -49.84
C ALA A 254 -61.34 78.84 -48.85
N GLU A 255 -61.07 78.85 -47.54
CA GLU A 255 -61.99 79.31 -46.50
C GLU A 255 -62.25 80.82 -46.61
N GLU A 256 -61.22 81.65 -46.80
CA GLU A 256 -61.34 83.10 -47.01
C GLU A 256 -62.14 83.43 -48.28
N GLU A 257 -61.86 82.74 -49.38
CA GLU A 257 -62.62 82.88 -50.63
C GLU A 257 -64.08 82.47 -50.45
N ALA A 258 -64.35 81.38 -49.73
CA ALA A 258 -65.71 80.94 -49.43
C ALA A 258 -66.47 81.99 -48.61
N VAL A 259 -65.86 82.59 -47.59
CA VAL A 259 -66.44 83.68 -46.80
C VAL A 259 -66.74 84.91 -47.67
N ARG A 260 -65.82 85.29 -48.58
CA ARG A 260 -66.02 86.41 -49.52
C ARG A 260 -67.21 86.16 -50.47
N LEU A 261 -67.34 84.95 -51.00
CA LEU A 261 -68.45 84.57 -51.88
C LEU A 261 -69.79 84.58 -51.12
N GLN A 262 -69.81 84.07 -49.88
CA GLN A 262 -71.00 84.15 -49.01
C GLN A 262 -71.44 85.60 -48.76
N ALA A 263 -70.51 86.52 -48.48
CA ALA A 263 -70.83 87.93 -48.23
C ALA A 263 -71.37 88.68 -49.46
N THR A 264 -70.94 88.28 -50.66
CA THR A 264 -71.35 88.92 -51.93
C THR A 264 -72.55 88.24 -52.61
N GLY A 265 -72.97 87.07 -52.14
CA GLY A 265 -74.05 86.27 -52.73
C GLY A 265 -73.73 85.65 -54.09
N GLN A 266 -72.45 85.62 -54.48
CA GLN A 266 -72.00 85.06 -55.77
C GLN A 266 -71.72 83.55 -55.65
N ILE A 267 -72.10 82.78 -56.68
CA ILE A 267 -71.84 81.34 -56.73
C ILE A 267 -70.42 81.10 -57.26
N PRO A 268 -69.60 80.25 -56.60
CA PRO A 268 -68.27 79.90 -57.11
C PRO A 268 -68.35 79.32 -58.53
N ASN A 269 -67.46 79.76 -59.43
CA ASN A 269 -67.41 79.25 -60.80
C ASN A 269 -66.98 77.77 -60.82
N LYS A 270 -67.72 76.92 -61.53
CA LYS A 270 -67.59 75.44 -61.48
C LYS A 270 -66.29 74.88 -62.05
N SER A 271 -65.47 75.67 -62.75
CA SER A 271 -64.25 75.17 -63.38
C SER A 271 -63.15 74.74 -62.39
N SER A 272 -63.26 75.06 -61.10
CA SER A 272 -62.26 74.72 -60.07
C SER A 272 -62.67 73.59 -59.12
N CYS A 273 -63.92 73.10 -59.15
CA CYS A 273 -64.38 71.97 -58.35
C CYS A 273 -64.25 70.64 -59.11
N SER A 274 -63.03 70.24 -59.46
CA SER A 274 -62.76 68.84 -59.83
C SER A 274 -62.33 68.06 -58.58
N CYS A 275 -63.29 67.49 -57.87
CA CYS A 275 -63.03 66.49 -56.84
C CYS A 275 -62.74 65.14 -57.51
N PHE A 276 -61.47 64.70 -57.49
CA PHE A 276 -60.92 63.34 -57.24
C PHE A 276 -59.49 63.22 -57.78
#